data_AF-A0A7X7X5Z2-F1
#
_entry.id   AF-A0A7X7X5Z2-F1
#
_cell.length_a   1.000
_cell.length_b   1.000
_cell.length_c   1.000
_cell.angle_alpha   90.00
_cell.angle_beta   90.00
_cell.angle_gamma   90.00
#
_symmetry.space_group_name_H-M   'P 1'
#
loop_
_entity.id
_entity.type
_entity.pdbx_description
1 polymer ?
#
loop_
_entity_poly.entity_id
_entity_poly.type
_entity_poly.pdbx_seq_one_letter_code
_entity_poly.pdbx_strand_id
1 'polypeptide(L)'
;MKEVFQNPIFIDVLEARQSAKNAIKYACSWVPRELLESFGLKTARLMGCGTPSHESAGERKLSGEVCSFCKTITGAPGSGAPVIGCTSCDQMRRLSEIILSERSDAEFMVNVPKTCTDNSRELYRSEIRALCSHLESLTGESLTDKSSNAGKLKSVCGKRNFIRSELRSLRESLGAVDFHCLVHLESQTDPDFMISYLGRSFKTKTSSKKKTMLAGSPLTLEDAAFLKLLEDSGFEIVFNTTCTGDRSIDFDISIKDDPIADLADSYFNRPPCIWKRPNDSFYSYVSKKILETGATSVIWRSVRYCDLWNIEAQRAKQIINLPMLVLDMNYSDTCSPRTATRVEAFRESLPQ
;
A
#
# COMPACT_ATOMS: atom_id res chain seq x y z
N MET A 1 17.52 -4.11 -12.35
CA MET A 1 16.52 -3.05 -12.05
C MET A 1 16.30 -2.25 -13.32
N LYS A 2 15.06 -2.15 -13.83
CA LYS A 2 14.74 -1.38 -15.06
C LYS A 2 14.81 0.14 -14.82
N GLU A 3 14.73 0.91 -15.92
CA GLU A 3 14.89 2.37 -16.10
C GLU A 3 14.44 3.29 -14.95
N VAL A 4 13.40 2.93 -14.18
CA VAL A 4 12.87 3.78 -13.09
C VAL A 4 13.80 3.83 -11.86
N PHE A 5 14.52 2.75 -11.56
CA PHE A 5 15.32 2.60 -10.33
C PHE A 5 16.83 2.64 -10.51
N GLN A 6 17.30 2.60 -11.75
CA GLN A 6 18.67 3.05 -12.06
C GLN A 6 18.77 4.58 -12.04
N ASN A 7 17.66 5.29 -11.80
CA ASN A 7 17.61 6.73 -11.72
C ASN A 7 18.03 7.20 -10.31
N PRO A 8 19.21 7.84 -10.15
CA PRO A 8 19.70 8.32 -8.84
C PRO A 8 18.70 9.25 -8.15
N ILE A 9 17.92 9.99 -8.94
CA ILE A 9 16.85 10.88 -8.47
C ILE A 9 15.86 10.14 -7.56
N PHE A 10 15.60 8.85 -7.80
CA PHE A 10 14.66 8.08 -6.99
C PHE A 10 15.18 7.89 -5.57
N ILE A 11 16.44 7.47 -5.43
CA ILE A 11 17.07 7.19 -4.13
C ILE A 11 17.25 8.50 -3.37
N ASP A 12 17.76 9.53 -4.03
CA ASP A 12 17.99 10.85 -3.42
C ASP A 12 16.69 11.49 -2.93
N VAL A 13 15.61 11.40 -3.72
CA VAL A 13 14.29 11.92 -3.31
C VAL A 13 13.71 11.14 -2.14
N LEU A 14 13.88 9.81 -2.10
CA LEU A 14 13.44 9.02 -0.96
C LEU A 14 14.20 9.38 0.32
N GLU A 15 15.53 9.42 0.25
CA GLU A 15 16.40 9.68 1.41
C GLU A 15 16.23 11.10 1.94
N ALA A 16 16.20 12.11 1.06
CA ALA A 16 16.00 13.51 1.43
C ALA A 16 14.64 13.77 2.10
N ARG A 17 13.62 12.94 1.79
CA ARG A 17 12.29 13.07 2.39
C ARG A 17 12.17 12.36 3.72
N GLN A 18 12.74 11.16 3.83
CA GLN A 18 12.71 10.42 5.09
C GLN A 18 13.46 11.14 6.21
N SER A 19 14.44 11.96 5.85
CA SER A 19 15.27 12.76 6.76
C SER A 19 14.83 14.22 6.90
N ALA A 20 13.75 14.64 6.22
CA ALA A 20 13.30 16.02 6.28
C ALA A 20 12.79 16.38 7.68
N LYS A 21 13.09 17.60 8.15
CA LYS A 21 12.68 18.10 9.47
C LYS A 21 11.17 18.08 9.70
N ASN A 22 10.37 18.20 8.65
CA ASN A 22 8.91 18.14 8.66
C ASN A 22 8.35 16.81 8.11
N ALA A 23 9.13 15.74 8.18
CA ALA A 23 8.70 14.42 7.73
C ALA A 23 7.76 13.76 8.75
N ILE A 24 6.76 13.04 8.26
CA ILE A 24 5.91 12.16 9.06
C ILE A 24 5.73 10.84 8.32
N LYS A 25 5.81 9.74 9.07
CA LYS A 25 5.66 8.39 8.54
C LYS A 25 4.31 7.80 8.92
N TYR A 26 3.81 6.85 8.14
CA TYR A 26 2.54 6.18 8.45
C TYR A 26 2.57 4.70 8.08
N ALA A 27 1.93 3.88 8.91
CA ALA A 27 2.06 2.42 8.85
C ALA A 27 1.16 1.75 7.79
N CYS A 28 0.00 2.32 7.50
CA CYS A 28 -1.02 1.65 6.69
C CYS A 28 -1.69 2.61 5.70
N SER A 29 -2.14 2.10 4.56
CA SER A 29 -2.89 2.91 3.59
C SER A 29 -4.20 3.44 4.15
N TRP A 30 -4.68 2.97 5.30
CA TRP A 30 -5.88 3.51 5.97
C TRP A 30 -5.62 4.81 6.75
N VAL A 31 -4.37 5.24 6.90
CA VAL A 31 -4.09 6.59 7.38
C VAL A 31 -4.31 7.57 6.22
N PRO A 32 -5.16 8.60 6.36
CA PRO A 32 -5.41 9.56 5.29
C PRO A 32 -4.23 10.52 5.12
N ARG A 33 -3.32 10.21 4.20
CA ARG A 33 -2.12 11.02 3.94
C ARG A 33 -2.45 12.44 3.49
N GLU A 34 -3.59 12.64 2.81
CA GLU A 34 -4.05 13.96 2.37
C GLU A 34 -4.26 14.90 3.55
N LEU A 35 -4.68 14.35 4.70
CA LEU A 35 -4.79 15.11 5.94
C LEU A 35 -3.40 15.56 6.39
N LEU A 36 -2.43 14.64 6.48
CA LEU A 36 -1.06 14.95 6.87
C LEU A 36 -0.41 16.01 5.95
N GLU A 37 -0.57 15.84 4.64
CA GLU A 37 -0.06 16.76 3.61
C GLU A 37 -0.71 18.14 3.67
N SER A 38 -1.98 18.23 4.08
CA SER A 38 -2.68 19.51 4.23
C SER A 38 -2.14 20.39 5.37
N PHE A 39 -1.41 19.79 6.31
CA PHE A 39 -0.61 20.47 7.35
C PHE A 39 0.83 20.76 6.89
N GLY A 40 1.15 20.60 5.60
CA GLY A 40 2.49 20.85 5.06
C GLY A 40 3.55 19.80 5.45
N LEU A 41 3.13 18.66 5.98
CA LEU A 41 4.03 17.57 6.36
C LEU A 41 4.46 16.75 5.14
N LYS A 42 5.73 16.33 5.12
CA LYS A 42 6.25 15.42 4.09
C LYS A 42 5.96 13.98 4.49
N THR A 43 5.01 13.33 3.83
CA THR A 43 4.59 11.98 4.21
C THR A 43 5.44 10.89 3.54
N ALA A 44 5.74 9.83 4.28
CA ALA A 44 6.34 8.61 3.75
C ALA A 44 5.69 7.35 4.37
N ARG A 45 5.30 6.37 3.55
CA ARG A 45 4.72 5.13 4.07
C ARG A 45 5.80 4.16 4.52
N LEU A 46 5.61 3.46 5.64
CA LEU A 46 6.53 2.43 6.15
C LEU A 46 6.55 1.19 5.24
N MET A 47 7.25 1.26 4.10
CA MET A 47 7.29 0.20 3.08
C MET A 47 8.65 -0.02 2.41
N GLY A 48 9.68 0.80 2.69
CA GLY A 48 10.99 0.74 2.04
C GLY A 48 12.00 -0.12 2.80
N CYS A 49 11.68 -1.39 3.06
CA CYS A 49 12.53 -2.23 3.91
C CYS A 49 12.49 -3.74 3.61
N GLY A 50 11.93 -4.19 2.48
CA GLY A 50 11.73 -5.62 2.21
C GLY A 50 12.98 -6.39 1.82
N THR A 51 14.00 -6.41 2.69
CA THR A 51 15.25 -7.12 2.47
C THR A 51 15.43 -8.23 3.51
N PRO A 52 16.18 -9.30 3.18
CA PRO A 52 16.55 -10.31 4.17
C PRO A 52 17.32 -9.73 5.37
N SER A 53 18.13 -8.68 5.17
CA SER A 53 18.89 -8.05 6.27
C SER A 53 17.97 -7.32 7.26
N HIS A 54 17.00 -6.56 6.76
CA HIS A 54 16.02 -5.90 7.63
C HIS A 54 15.11 -6.92 8.31
N GLU A 55 14.69 -7.98 7.62
CA GLU A 55 13.91 -9.05 8.23
C GLU A 55 14.68 -9.68 9.40
N SER A 56 15.94 -10.06 9.18
CA SER A 56 16.82 -10.63 10.21
C SER A 56 17.13 -9.65 11.35
N ALA A 57 17.27 -8.36 11.06
CA ALA A 57 17.44 -7.33 12.10
C ALA A 57 16.17 -7.20 12.96
N GLY A 58 14.98 -7.29 12.35
CA GLY A 58 13.69 -7.29 13.03
C GLY A 58 13.48 -8.48 13.96
N GLU A 59 13.98 -9.66 13.60
CA GLU A 59 13.94 -10.88 14.44
C GLU A 59 14.70 -10.75 15.76
N ARG A 60 15.60 -9.77 15.87
CA ARG A 60 16.28 -9.48 17.15
C ARG A 60 15.41 -8.70 18.13
N LYS A 61 14.35 -8.07 17.62
CA LYS A 61 13.41 -7.22 18.37
C LYS A 61 12.02 -7.85 18.51
N LEU A 62 11.64 -8.73 17.59
CA LEU A 62 10.34 -9.39 17.53
C LEU A 62 10.52 -10.92 17.48
N SER A 63 9.49 -11.67 17.90
CA SER A 63 9.49 -13.12 17.73
C SER A 63 9.65 -13.51 16.25
N GLY A 64 10.33 -14.64 15.98
CA GLY A 64 10.50 -15.18 14.63
C GLY A 64 9.18 -15.48 13.91
N GLU A 65 8.10 -15.69 14.66
CA GLU A 65 6.74 -15.97 14.18
C GLU A 65 5.92 -14.71 13.84
N VAL A 66 6.51 -13.52 13.95
CA VAL A 66 5.90 -12.29 13.46
C VAL A 66 6.08 -12.18 11.94
N CYS A 67 5.10 -11.61 11.25
CA CYS A 67 5.08 -11.52 9.81
C CYS A 67 6.29 -10.77 9.27
N SER A 68 6.84 -11.27 8.16
CA SER A 68 8.07 -10.74 7.57
C SER A 68 7.99 -9.24 7.32
N PHE A 69 6.83 -8.72 6.93
CA PHE A 69 6.63 -7.28 6.70
C PHE A 69 6.79 -6.44 7.98
N CYS A 70 6.27 -6.90 9.13
CA CYS A 70 6.46 -6.20 10.39
C CYS A 70 7.90 -6.28 10.88
N LYS A 71 8.56 -7.44 10.67
CA LYS A 71 9.98 -7.61 10.99
C LYS A 71 10.85 -6.66 10.17
N THR A 72 10.60 -6.52 8.87
CA THR A 72 11.36 -5.59 8.03
C THR A 72 11.20 -4.14 8.46
N ILE A 73 9.99 -3.70 8.85
CA ILE A 73 9.78 -2.33 9.35
C ILE A 73 10.61 -2.08 10.62
N THR A 74 10.66 -3.07 11.51
CA THR A 74 11.33 -2.98 12.81
C THR A 74 12.85 -3.05 12.71
N GLY A 75 13.35 -3.81 11.73
CA GLY A 75 14.78 -3.95 11.45
C GLY A 75 15.34 -2.88 10.52
N ALA A 76 14.49 -2.08 9.87
CA ALA A 76 14.93 -0.94 9.07
C ALA A 76 15.54 0.16 9.96
N PRO A 77 16.55 0.89 9.48
CA PRO A 77 17.07 2.07 10.17
C PRO A 77 15.96 3.08 10.46
N GLY A 78 15.88 3.55 11.71
CA GLY A 78 14.96 4.60 12.09
C GLY A 78 15.35 5.92 11.42
N SER A 79 14.38 6.66 10.89
CA SER A 79 14.65 7.98 10.29
C SER A 79 14.50 9.15 11.24
N GLY A 80 14.10 8.91 12.50
CA GLY A 80 13.80 9.99 13.45
C GLY A 80 12.56 10.82 13.11
N ALA A 81 11.75 10.45 12.12
CA ALA A 81 10.48 11.14 11.81
C ALA A 81 9.30 10.53 12.61
N PRO A 82 8.35 11.32 13.15
CA PRO A 82 7.15 10.81 13.83
C PRO A 82 6.38 9.78 13.00
N VAL A 83 5.66 8.87 13.68
CA VAL A 83 4.94 7.76 13.02
C VAL A 83 3.47 7.74 13.42
N ILE A 84 2.59 7.75 12.43
CA ILE A 84 1.17 7.45 12.62
C ILE A 84 0.96 5.94 12.52
N GLY A 85 0.67 5.33 13.68
CA GLY A 85 0.31 3.93 13.82
C GLY A 85 -1.10 3.63 13.28
N CYS A 86 -1.41 2.34 13.11
CA CYS A 86 -2.72 1.94 12.60
C CYS A 86 -3.11 0.51 13.01
N THR A 87 -4.35 0.33 13.50
CA THR A 87 -4.87 -0.97 13.97
C THR A 87 -5.39 -1.87 12.83
N SER A 88 -4.74 -1.84 11.66
CA SER A 88 -5.21 -2.55 10.46
C SER A 88 -5.17 -4.09 10.56
N CYS A 89 -4.12 -4.66 11.15
CA CYS A 89 -4.05 -6.05 11.60
C CYS A 89 -3.44 -6.11 13.01
N ASP A 90 -3.57 -7.23 13.72
CA ASP A 90 -3.07 -7.33 15.09
C ASP A 90 -1.55 -7.18 15.17
N GLN A 91 -0.82 -7.76 14.23
CA GLN A 91 0.64 -7.62 14.21
C GLN A 91 1.07 -6.18 13.95
N MET A 92 0.39 -5.45 13.06
CA MET A 92 0.65 -4.03 12.80
C MET A 92 0.26 -3.15 13.99
N ARG A 93 -0.82 -3.50 14.71
CA ARG A 93 -1.23 -2.82 15.95
C ARG A 93 -0.13 -2.95 17.01
N ARG A 94 0.33 -4.18 17.30
CA ARG A 94 1.40 -4.43 18.27
C ARG A 94 2.73 -3.81 17.85
N LEU A 95 3.04 -3.85 16.56
CA LEU A 95 4.21 -3.16 16.02
C LEU A 95 4.11 -1.63 16.23
N SER A 96 2.94 -1.04 15.96
CA SER A 96 2.73 0.40 16.17
C SER A 96 2.96 0.75 17.65
N GLU A 97 2.43 -0.04 18.59
CA GLU A 97 2.65 0.18 20.03
C GLU A 97 4.15 0.15 20.40
N ILE A 98 4.93 -0.79 19.85
CA ILE A 98 6.39 -0.86 20.08
C ILE A 98 7.08 0.40 19.52
N ILE A 99 6.82 0.74 18.25
CA ILE A 99 7.43 1.91 17.60
C ILE A 99 7.10 3.20 18.34
N LEU A 100 5.84 3.34 18.80
CA LEU A 100 5.40 4.50 19.56
C LEU A 100 6.06 4.54 20.94
N SER A 101 6.18 3.41 21.64
CA SER A 101 6.81 3.37 22.97
C SER A 101 8.31 3.71 22.97
N GLU A 102 8.99 3.56 21.83
CA GLU A 102 10.41 3.89 21.68
C GLU A 102 10.64 5.39 21.39
N ARG A 103 9.57 6.19 21.23
CA ARG A 103 9.66 7.56 20.70
C ARG A 103 8.81 8.55 21.49
N SER A 104 9.44 9.62 21.97
CA SER A 104 8.77 10.68 22.72
C SER A 104 7.98 11.68 21.86
N ASP A 105 8.19 11.68 20.54
CA ASP A 105 7.74 12.71 19.61
C ASP A 105 6.64 12.20 18.63
N ALA A 106 5.39 12.53 18.99
CA ALA A 106 4.14 12.33 18.24
C ALA A 106 3.69 10.87 18.04
N GLU A 107 2.92 10.42 19.04
CA GLU A 107 2.26 9.13 19.13
C GLU A 107 0.78 9.25 18.77
N PHE A 108 0.40 8.99 17.52
CA PHE A 108 -1.01 8.79 17.19
C PHE A 108 -1.21 7.45 16.51
N MET A 109 -2.19 6.71 16.98
CA MET A 109 -2.62 5.46 16.38
C MET A 109 -4.04 5.61 15.87
N VAL A 110 -4.22 5.53 14.54
CA VAL A 110 -5.55 5.54 13.95
C VAL A 110 -6.21 4.18 14.18
N ASN A 111 -7.32 4.16 14.90
CA ASN A 111 -8.10 2.95 15.05
C ASN A 111 -8.99 2.73 13.81
N VAL A 112 -8.76 1.63 13.10
CA VAL A 112 -9.53 1.29 11.90
C VAL A 112 -10.54 0.19 12.23
N PRO A 113 -11.85 0.47 12.12
CA PRO A 113 -12.87 -0.50 12.46
C PRO A 113 -12.83 -1.71 11.54
N LYS A 114 -13.03 -2.90 12.11
CA LYS A 114 -13.05 -4.16 11.35
C LYS A 114 -14.34 -4.36 10.55
N THR A 115 -15.46 -3.81 11.01
CA THR A 115 -16.75 -3.97 10.33
C THR A 115 -17.10 -2.78 9.44
N CYS A 116 -18.17 -2.91 8.64
CA CYS A 116 -18.65 -1.91 7.69
C CYS A 116 -20.03 -1.34 8.06
N THR A 117 -20.40 -1.36 9.34
CA THR A 117 -21.67 -0.81 9.84
C THR A 117 -21.61 0.71 9.95
N ASP A 118 -22.76 1.37 10.11
CA ASP A 118 -22.82 2.82 10.34
C ASP A 118 -22.10 3.23 11.64
N ASN A 119 -22.18 2.41 12.68
CA ASN A 119 -21.38 2.61 13.91
C ASN A 119 -19.88 2.56 13.64
N SER A 120 -19.43 1.65 12.76
CA SER A 120 -18.02 1.60 12.34
C SER A 120 -17.63 2.82 11.53
N ARG A 121 -18.52 3.30 10.65
CA ARG A 121 -18.29 4.53 9.88
C ARG A 121 -18.12 5.72 10.81
N GLU A 122 -19.00 5.88 11.81
CA GLU A 122 -18.90 6.99 12.76
C GLU A 122 -17.68 6.88 13.67
N LEU A 123 -17.32 5.68 14.10
CA LEU A 123 -16.05 5.45 14.81
C LEU A 123 -14.86 5.93 13.96
N TYR A 124 -14.81 5.57 12.68
CA TYR A 124 -13.73 5.98 11.81
C TYR A 124 -13.71 7.50 11.58
N ARG A 125 -14.87 8.16 11.41
CA ARG A 125 -14.96 9.62 11.35
C ARG A 125 -14.40 10.27 12.63
N SER A 126 -14.77 9.75 13.79
CA SER A 126 -14.25 10.23 15.09
C SER A 126 -12.73 10.09 15.17
N GLU A 127 -12.17 8.97 14.73
CA GLU A 127 -10.73 8.72 14.67
C GLU A 127 -9.99 9.68 13.75
N ILE A 128 -10.55 10.00 12.57
CA ILE A 128 -9.94 10.98 11.66
C ILE A 128 -10.04 12.41 12.22
N ARG A 129 -11.11 12.76 12.94
CA ARG A 129 -11.20 14.04 13.67
C ARG A 129 -10.16 14.12 14.79
N ALA A 130 -9.98 13.05 15.56
CA ALA A 130 -8.95 12.98 16.59
C ALA A 130 -7.53 13.10 16.00
N LEU A 131 -7.28 12.45 14.85
CA LEU A 131 -6.03 12.63 14.10
C LEU A 131 -5.84 14.09 13.67
N CYS A 132 -6.89 14.74 13.16
CA CYS A 132 -6.85 16.15 12.81
C CYS A 132 -6.43 17.00 14.01
N SER A 133 -7.10 16.87 15.16
CA SER A 133 -6.75 17.62 16.37
C SER A 133 -5.34 17.35 16.87
N HIS A 134 -4.85 16.11 16.74
CA HIS A 134 -3.46 15.77 17.04
C HIS A 134 -2.48 16.53 16.13
N LEU A 135 -2.77 16.60 14.83
CA LEU A 135 -1.94 17.34 13.86
C LEU A 135 -1.99 18.85 14.09
N GLU A 136 -3.14 19.39 14.50
CA GLU A 136 -3.25 20.79 14.90
C GLU A 136 -2.35 21.10 16.10
N SER A 137 -2.33 20.22 17.11
CA SER A 137 -1.41 20.36 18.25
C SER A 137 0.05 20.20 17.86
N LEU A 138 0.36 19.30 16.91
CA LEU A 138 1.72 19.02 16.48
C LEU A 138 2.32 20.16 15.64
N THR A 139 1.51 20.79 14.80
CA THR A 139 1.97 21.77 13.80
C THR A 139 1.65 23.21 14.19
N GLY A 140 0.69 23.43 15.08
CA GLY A 140 0.16 24.75 15.41
C GLY A 140 -0.75 25.35 14.34
N GLU A 141 -1.01 24.65 13.23
CA GLU A 141 -1.99 25.07 12.22
C GLU A 141 -3.38 24.50 12.54
N SER A 142 -4.47 25.17 12.13
CA SER A 142 -5.82 24.63 12.29
C SER A 142 -6.53 24.43 10.96
N LEU A 143 -7.04 23.23 10.68
CA LEU A 143 -7.82 22.97 9.46
C LEU A 143 -9.28 23.40 9.55
N THR A 144 -9.78 23.65 10.76
CA THR A 144 -11.17 24.02 11.02
C THR A 144 -11.45 25.51 10.83
N ASP A 145 -10.41 26.33 10.66
CA ASP A 145 -10.57 27.76 10.45
C ASP A 145 -11.04 28.07 9.01
N LYS A 146 -12.27 28.60 8.90
CA LYS A 146 -13.06 28.70 7.65
C LYS A 146 -12.43 29.59 6.57
N SER A 147 -11.38 30.35 6.87
CA SER A 147 -10.81 31.35 5.98
C SER A 147 -9.72 30.83 5.03
N SER A 148 -9.14 29.63 5.23
CA SER A 148 -8.09 29.13 4.30
C SER A 148 -7.81 27.62 4.31
N ASN A 149 -7.99 26.93 5.43
CA ASN A 149 -7.34 25.61 5.60
C ASN A 149 -8.19 24.41 5.16
N ALA A 150 -9.53 24.48 5.20
CA ALA A 150 -10.39 23.52 4.48
C ALA A 150 -10.11 23.50 2.97
N GLY A 151 -9.70 24.65 2.41
CA GLY A 151 -9.24 24.78 1.04
C GLY A 151 -7.94 24.02 0.77
N LYS A 152 -7.01 23.95 1.74
CA LYS A 152 -5.77 23.16 1.62
C LYS A 152 -6.08 21.67 1.48
N LEU A 153 -6.92 21.11 2.37
CA LEU A 153 -7.28 19.69 2.31
C LEU A 153 -7.96 19.34 0.98
N LYS A 154 -8.92 20.16 0.54
CA LYS A 154 -9.60 19.97 -0.75
C LYS A 154 -8.63 20.03 -1.93
N SER A 155 -7.68 20.97 -1.91
CA SER A 155 -6.63 21.11 -2.93
C SER A 155 -5.72 19.88 -2.98
N VAL A 156 -5.22 19.42 -1.82
CA VAL A 156 -4.39 18.21 -1.71
C VAL A 156 -5.14 16.97 -2.20
N CYS A 157 -6.40 16.79 -1.79
CA CYS A 157 -7.25 15.70 -2.28
C CYS A 157 -7.42 15.75 -3.80
N GLY A 158 -7.64 16.94 -4.38
CA GLY A 158 -7.73 17.13 -5.82
C GLY A 158 -6.46 16.71 -6.56
N LYS A 159 -5.29 17.15 -6.08
CA LYS A 159 -3.99 16.73 -6.65
C LYS A 159 -3.80 15.22 -6.55
N ARG A 160 -4.11 14.60 -5.40
CA ARG A 160 -3.99 13.15 -5.21
C ARG A 160 -4.98 12.36 -6.08
N ASN A 161 -6.21 12.83 -6.27
CA ASN A 161 -7.16 12.20 -7.19
C ASN A 161 -6.66 12.27 -8.65
N PHE A 162 -6.11 13.41 -9.08
CA PHE A 162 -5.50 13.54 -10.39
C PHE A 162 -4.37 12.51 -10.57
N ILE A 163 -3.44 12.44 -9.61
CA ILE A 163 -2.36 11.44 -9.62
C ILE A 163 -2.90 10.01 -9.71
N ARG A 164 -3.90 9.65 -8.89
CA ARG A 164 -4.52 8.32 -8.94
C ARG A 164 -5.13 8.03 -10.31
N SER A 165 -5.80 9.02 -10.91
CA SER A 165 -6.38 8.91 -12.25
C SER A 165 -5.32 8.63 -13.31
N GLU A 166 -4.23 9.39 -13.30
CA GLU A 166 -3.11 9.19 -14.23
C GLU A 166 -2.43 7.83 -14.02
N LEU A 167 -2.27 7.39 -12.78
CA LEU A 167 -1.75 6.04 -12.53
C LEU A 167 -2.68 4.96 -13.08
N ARG A 168 -4.00 5.08 -12.87
CA ARG A 168 -4.96 4.13 -13.42
C ARG A 168 -4.91 4.07 -14.95
N SER A 169 -4.75 5.20 -15.63
CA SER A 169 -4.66 5.24 -17.11
C SER A 169 -3.38 4.58 -17.64
N LEU A 170 -2.28 4.66 -16.89
CA LEU A 170 -1.00 4.03 -17.25
C LEU A 170 -0.97 2.51 -16.99
N ARG A 171 -1.97 1.96 -16.30
CA ARG A 171 -1.93 0.57 -15.81
C ARG A 171 -1.77 -0.45 -16.93
N GLU A 172 -2.57 -0.32 -17.99
CA GLU A 172 -2.54 -1.24 -19.15
C GLU A 172 -1.30 -1.05 -20.02
N SER A 173 -0.67 0.12 -19.94
CA SER A 173 0.49 0.49 -20.75
C SER A 173 1.82 0.04 -20.14
N LEU A 174 1.87 -0.14 -18.83
CA LEU A 174 3.09 -0.43 -18.08
C LEU A 174 3.21 -1.90 -17.68
N GLY A 175 4.44 -2.42 -17.73
CA GLY A 175 4.78 -3.71 -17.12
C GLY A 175 4.56 -3.70 -15.60
N ALA A 176 4.37 -4.88 -15.02
CA ALA A 176 4.13 -5.05 -13.59
C ALA A 176 5.22 -4.40 -12.72
N VAL A 177 6.49 -4.57 -13.12
CA VAL A 177 7.63 -3.97 -12.41
C VAL A 177 7.55 -2.45 -12.47
N ASP A 178 7.40 -1.89 -13.66
CA ASP A 178 7.45 -0.44 -13.89
C ASP A 178 6.25 0.25 -13.22
N PHE A 179 5.07 -0.38 -13.25
CA PHE A 179 3.86 0.10 -12.57
C PHE A 179 3.98 0.04 -11.04
N HIS A 180 4.46 -1.07 -10.49
CA HIS A 180 4.73 -1.21 -9.05
C HIS A 180 5.69 -0.13 -8.55
N CYS A 181 6.77 0.08 -9.29
CA CYS A 181 7.75 1.12 -9.05
C CYS A 181 7.12 2.52 -8.98
N LEU A 182 6.21 2.81 -9.90
CA LEU A 182 5.51 4.09 -9.98
C LEU A 182 4.52 4.30 -8.82
N VAL A 183 3.74 3.28 -8.46
CA VAL A 183 2.83 3.32 -7.29
C VAL A 183 3.62 3.48 -5.98
N HIS A 184 4.78 2.82 -5.88
CA HIS A 184 5.67 3.01 -4.74
C HIS A 184 6.21 4.44 -4.66
N LEU A 185 6.67 5.01 -5.77
CA LEU A 185 7.12 6.40 -5.82
C LEU A 185 6.02 7.36 -5.33
N GLU A 186 4.80 7.14 -5.81
CA GLU A 186 3.62 7.94 -5.44
C GLU A 186 3.37 7.95 -3.93
N SER A 187 3.55 6.79 -3.28
CA SER A 187 3.34 6.63 -1.84
C SER A 187 4.42 7.29 -0.96
N GLN A 188 5.52 7.75 -1.56
CA GLN A 188 6.70 8.26 -0.87
C GLN A 188 7.01 9.73 -1.19
N THR A 189 6.31 10.35 -2.14
CA THR A 189 6.61 11.70 -2.64
C THR A 189 5.41 12.63 -2.53
N ASP A 190 5.62 13.95 -2.57
CA ASP A 190 4.52 14.93 -2.52
C ASP A 190 3.76 14.98 -3.85
N PRO A 191 2.52 15.52 -3.83
CA PRO A 191 1.74 15.62 -5.05
C PRO A 191 2.39 16.42 -6.17
N ASP A 192 3.12 17.50 -5.89
CA ASP A 192 3.68 18.39 -6.93
C ASP A 192 4.83 17.71 -7.67
N PHE A 193 5.70 17.00 -6.95
CA PHE A 193 6.71 16.14 -7.55
C PHE A 193 6.08 15.06 -8.43
N MET A 194 5.04 14.37 -7.94
CA MET A 194 4.40 13.30 -8.71
C MET A 194 3.71 13.79 -9.96
N ILE A 195 3.02 14.94 -9.90
CA ILE A 195 2.40 15.56 -11.08
C ILE A 195 3.47 15.88 -12.13
N SER A 196 4.59 16.48 -11.72
CA SER A 196 5.72 16.76 -12.60
C SER A 196 6.33 15.48 -13.19
N TYR A 197 6.47 14.43 -12.38
CA TYR A 197 7.02 13.14 -12.82
C TYR A 197 6.10 12.43 -13.82
N LEU A 198 4.78 12.49 -13.62
CA LEU A 198 3.78 11.88 -14.51
C LEU A 198 3.65 12.59 -15.86
N GLY A 199 4.11 13.85 -15.97
CA GLY A 199 4.18 14.57 -17.25
C GLY A 199 5.21 14.01 -18.25
N ARG A 200 5.93 12.95 -17.89
CA ARG A 200 6.93 12.28 -18.74
C ARG A 200 6.30 11.22 -19.62
N SER A 201 6.93 10.91 -20.75
CA SER A 201 6.52 9.80 -21.60
C SER A 201 6.92 8.46 -21.00
N PHE A 202 5.96 7.54 -20.90
CA PHE A 202 6.18 6.16 -20.47
C PHE A 202 6.23 5.23 -21.68
N LYS A 203 7.20 4.30 -21.72
CA LYS A 203 7.28 3.30 -22.79
C LYS A 203 6.15 2.29 -22.61
N THR A 204 5.26 2.24 -23.60
CA THR A 204 4.16 1.28 -23.61
C THR A 204 4.66 -0.11 -23.94
N LYS A 205 4.06 -1.13 -23.33
CA LYS A 205 4.28 -2.53 -23.69
C LYS A 205 2.97 -3.20 -24.04
N THR A 206 2.92 -3.80 -25.22
CA THR A 206 1.90 -4.81 -25.54
C THR A 206 2.44 -6.17 -25.17
N SER A 207 1.64 -6.95 -24.45
CA SER A 207 2.00 -8.29 -23.99
C SER A 207 0.97 -9.31 -24.48
N SER A 208 1.44 -10.43 -25.02
CA SER A 208 0.63 -11.62 -25.34
C SER A 208 0.71 -12.68 -24.23
N LYS A 209 1.16 -12.29 -23.03
CA LYS A 209 1.38 -13.18 -21.89
C LYS A 209 0.07 -13.51 -21.17
N LYS A 210 0.14 -14.40 -20.17
CA LYS A 210 -1.04 -14.79 -19.39
C LYS A 210 -1.47 -13.68 -18.45
N LYS A 211 -2.64 -13.09 -18.72
CA LYS A 211 -3.28 -12.10 -17.87
C LYS A 211 -3.59 -12.69 -16.50
N THR A 212 -2.93 -12.17 -15.48
CA THR A 212 -2.88 -12.73 -14.13
C THR A 212 -3.20 -11.67 -13.10
N MET A 213 -4.01 -12.03 -12.12
CA MET A 213 -4.21 -11.21 -10.92
C MET A 213 -3.16 -11.56 -9.87
N LEU A 214 -2.58 -10.54 -9.24
CA LEU A 214 -1.75 -10.68 -8.05
C LEU A 214 -2.57 -10.29 -6.81
N ALA A 215 -2.62 -11.17 -5.82
CA ALA A 215 -3.28 -10.92 -4.55
C ALA A 215 -2.38 -11.34 -3.39
N GLY A 216 -2.56 -10.71 -2.22
CA GLY A 216 -1.75 -11.06 -1.06
C GLY A 216 -1.35 -9.92 -0.14
N SER A 217 -0.35 -10.23 0.68
CA SER A 217 0.30 -9.29 1.59
C SER A 217 0.93 -8.11 0.83
N PRO A 218 1.25 -6.99 1.52
CA PRO A 218 1.93 -5.86 0.89
C PRO A 218 3.20 -6.30 0.16
N LEU A 219 3.42 -5.75 -1.03
CA LEU A 219 4.69 -5.85 -1.74
C LEU A 219 5.53 -4.63 -1.38
N THR A 220 6.78 -4.83 -0.98
CA THR A 220 7.72 -3.71 -0.80
C THR A 220 8.30 -3.32 -2.14
N LEU A 221 9.13 -2.28 -2.14
CA LEU A 221 9.79 -1.89 -3.37
C LEU A 221 10.70 -3.01 -3.92
N GLU A 222 11.41 -3.71 -3.04
CA GLU A 222 12.34 -4.79 -3.39
C GLU A 222 11.62 -6.02 -4.00
N ASP A 223 10.33 -6.20 -3.71
CA ASP A 223 9.49 -7.22 -4.36
C ASP A 223 9.28 -6.95 -5.88
N ALA A 224 9.82 -5.84 -6.43
CA ALA A 224 10.00 -5.69 -7.87
C ALA A 224 10.78 -6.85 -8.50
N ALA A 225 11.70 -7.48 -7.76
CA ALA A 225 12.38 -8.70 -8.20
C ALA A 225 11.43 -9.89 -8.37
N PHE A 226 10.45 -10.03 -7.48
CA PHE A 226 9.39 -11.04 -7.60
C PHE A 226 8.52 -10.77 -8.83
N LEU A 227 8.09 -9.52 -9.04
CA LEU A 227 7.32 -9.14 -10.23
C LEU A 227 8.10 -9.39 -11.53
N LYS A 228 9.41 -9.17 -11.52
CA LYS A 228 10.28 -9.46 -12.65
C LYS A 228 10.34 -10.97 -12.94
N LEU A 229 10.45 -11.80 -11.91
CA LEU A 229 10.34 -13.26 -12.07
C LEU A 229 9.02 -13.64 -12.74
N LEU A 230 7.88 -13.09 -12.28
CA LEU A 230 6.58 -13.37 -12.90
C LEU A 230 6.52 -12.93 -14.36
N GLU A 231 7.00 -11.73 -14.68
CA GLU A 231 7.09 -11.24 -16.06
C GLU A 231 7.92 -12.19 -16.93
N ASP A 232 9.08 -12.62 -16.45
CA ASP A 232 10.02 -13.46 -17.19
C ASP A 232 9.47 -14.89 -17.38
N SER A 233 8.72 -15.40 -16.42
CA SER A 233 7.96 -16.65 -16.54
C SER A 233 6.69 -16.54 -17.40
N GLY A 234 6.47 -15.44 -18.12
CA GLY A 234 5.38 -15.33 -19.10
C GLY A 234 4.02 -15.00 -18.51
N PHE A 235 3.99 -14.32 -17.35
CA PHE A 235 2.79 -13.70 -16.79
C PHE A 235 2.73 -12.21 -17.12
N GLU A 236 1.52 -11.70 -17.30
CA GLU A 236 1.20 -10.29 -17.33
C GLU A 236 0.32 -9.99 -16.13
N ILE A 237 0.86 -9.24 -15.17
CA ILE A 237 0.03 -8.79 -14.05
C ILE A 237 -0.88 -7.72 -14.61
N VAL A 238 -2.19 -7.97 -14.64
CA VAL A 238 -3.21 -7.01 -15.10
C VAL A 238 -3.92 -6.33 -13.94
N PHE A 239 -3.86 -6.93 -12.76
CA PHE A 239 -4.48 -6.39 -11.55
C PHE A 239 -3.69 -6.83 -10.31
N ASN A 240 -3.21 -5.88 -9.50
CA ASN A 240 -2.52 -6.13 -8.24
C ASN A 240 -3.38 -5.63 -7.06
N THR A 241 -4.01 -6.55 -6.34
CA THR A 241 -4.98 -6.26 -5.27
C THR A 241 -4.34 -5.90 -3.93
N THR A 242 -3.01 -5.96 -3.84
CA THR A 242 -2.27 -5.62 -2.62
C THR A 242 -2.49 -4.15 -2.25
N CYS A 243 -2.27 -3.78 -0.99
CA CYS A 243 -2.34 -2.37 -0.58
C CYS A 243 -1.22 -1.49 -1.16
N THR A 244 -0.35 -2.05 -1.99
CA THR A 244 0.76 -1.36 -2.67
C THR A 244 0.67 -1.45 -4.19
N GLY A 245 -0.41 -2.03 -4.71
CA GLY A 245 -0.74 -2.05 -6.14
C GLY A 245 -1.98 -1.21 -6.47
N ASP A 246 -2.76 -1.68 -7.43
CA ASP A 246 -3.97 -1.05 -7.98
C ASP A 246 -4.98 -0.65 -6.89
N ARG A 247 -5.17 -1.51 -5.86
CA ARG A 247 -6.13 -1.23 -4.78
C ARG A 247 -5.82 0.07 -4.02
N SER A 248 -4.55 0.50 -4.01
CA SER A 248 -4.12 1.73 -3.33
C SER A 248 -4.47 3.01 -4.09
N ILE A 249 -4.82 2.90 -5.38
CA ILE A 249 -5.14 4.03 -6.26
C ILE A 249 -6.55 3.94 -6.84
N ASP A 250 -7.29 2.86 -6.60
CA ASP A 250 -8.61 2.60 -7.20
C ASP A 250 -9.78 3.21 -6.39
N PHE A 251 -9.60 4.47 -5.97
CA PHE A 251 -10.63 5.28 -5.34
C PHE A 251 -10.29 6.77 -5.49
N ASP A 252 -11.29 7.62 -5.35
CA ASP A 252 -11.13 9.07 -5.32
C ASP A 252 -11.78 9.64 -4.05
N ILE A 253 -11.31 10.81 -3.61
CA ILE A 253 -11.80 11.50 -2.42
C ILE A 253 -12.68 12.68 -2.84
N SER A 254 -13.90 12.74 -2.33
CA SER A 254 -14.82 13.85 -2.61
C SER A 254 -15.01 14.68 -1.35
N ILE A 255 -14.60 15.96 -1.38
CA ILE A 255 -14.75 16.90 -0.26
C ILE A 255 -15.88 17.88 -0.58
N LYS A 256 -16.93 17.85 0.25
CA LYS A 256 -18.16 18.65 0.14
C LYS A 256 -18.29 19.59 1.34
N ASP A 257 -19.05 19.21 2.36
CA ASP A 257 -19.56 20.09 3.42
C ASP A 257 -18.75 19.97 4.72
N ASP A 258 -18.51 18.74 5.20
CA ASP A 258 -17.64 18.45 6.34
C ASP A 258 -16.37 17.77 5.80
N PRO A 259 -15.29 18.52 5.55
CA PRO A 259 -14.10 17.99 4.89
C PRO A 259 -13.47 16.79 5.62
N ILE A 260 -13.55 16.76 6.95
CA ILE A 260 -12.94 15.69 7.74
C ILE A 260 -13.82 14.44 7.68
N ALA A 261 -15.15 14.59 7.80
CA ALA A 261 -16.07 13.47 7.64
C ALA A 261 -16.07 12.92 6.21
N ASP A 262 -16.05 13.79 5.21
CA ASP A 262 -16.02 13.44 3.79
C ASP A 262 -14.74 12.67 3.42
N LEU A 263 -13.59 13.09 3.97
CA LEU A 263 -12.32 12.37 3.84
C LEU A 263 -12.41 10.98 4.47
N ALA A 264 -12.93 10.91 5.70
CA ALA A 264 -13.11 9.64 6.40
C ALA A 264 -14.04 8.70 5.64
N ASP A 265 -15.16 9.20 5.10
CA ASP A 265 -16.09 8.40 4.31
C ASP A 265 -15.50 7.92 2.99
N SER A 266 -14.73 8.77 2.31
CA SER A 266 -14.02 8.38 1.09
C SER A 266 -13.05 7.22 1.35
N TYR A 267 -12.31 7.29 2.47
CA TYR A 267 -11.45 6.19 2.91
C TYR A 267 -12.22 4.95 3.36
N PHE A 268 -13.37 5.12 4.03
CA PHE A 268 -14.21 4.02 4.48
C PHE A 268 -14.83 3.23 3.31
N ASN A 269 -15.19 3.94 2.24
CA ASN A 269 -15.86 3.41 1.05
C ASN A 269 -14.90 2.91 -0.04
N ARG A 270 -13.59 3.10 0.12
CA ARG A 270 -12.59 2.62 -0.84
C ARG A 270 -12.61 1.09 -0.99
N PRO A 271 -11.95 0.54 -2.02
CA PRO A 271 -11.79 -0.90 -2.17
C PRO A 271 -11.37 -1.60 -0.85
N PRO A 272 -12.19 -2.54 -0.35
CA PRO A 272 -12.02 -3.09 0.98
C PRO A 272 -10.73 -3.91 1.08
N CYS A 273 -10.19 -4.00 2.29
CA CYS A 273 -9.06 -4.87 2.58
C CYS A 273 -9.57 -6.23 3.09
N ILE A 274 -8.78 -7.28 2.90
CA ILE A 274 -9.15 -8.66 3.25
C ILE A 274 -9.52 -8.86 4.73
N TRP A 275 -9.05 -7.98 5.61
CA TRP A 275 -9.30 -8.06 7.06
C TRP A 275 -10.65 -7.48 7.51
N LYS A 276 -11.41 -6.80 6.62
CA LYS A 276 -12.76 -6.32 6.95
C LYS A 276 -13.69 -7.50 7.25
N ARG A 277 -14.72 -7.33 8.09
CA ARG A 277 -15.64 -8.43 8.47
C ARG A 277 -17.10 -7.95 8.45
N PRO A 278 -18.02 -8.67 7.78
CA PRO A 278 -17.73 -9.70 6.77
C PRO A 278 -16.89 -9.12 5.61
N ASN A 279 -16.05 -9.93 4.96
CA ASN A 279 -15.17 -9.51 3.85
C ASN A 279 -15.73 -9.86 2.47
N ASP A 280 -17.00 -10.21 2.34
CA ASP A 280 -17.62 -10.55 1.05
C ASP A 280 -17.48 -9.39 0.04
N SER A 281 -17.45 -8.14 0.51
CA SER A 281 -17.18 -6.96 -0.33
C SER A 281 -15.79 -6.98 -0.99
N PHE A 282 -14.77 -7.60 -0.36
CA PHE A 282 -13.46 -7.82 -0.99
C PHE A 282 -13.58 -8.77 -2.17
N TYR A 283 -14.34 -9.84 -2.02
CA TYR A 283 -14.56 -10.77 -3.12
C TYR A 283 -15.41 -10.17 -4.23
N SER A 284 -16.47 -9.40 -3.91
CA SER A 284 -17.24 -8.67 -4.92
C SER A 284 -16.37 -7.70 -5.72
N TYR A 285 -15.47 -6.99 -5.04
CA TYR A 285 -14.48 -6.11 -5.66
C TYR A 285 -13.53 -6.87 -6.60
N VAL A 286 -12.96 -7.98 -6.12
CA VAL A 286 -12.06 -8.84 -6.89
C VAL A 286 -12.76 -9.44 -8.11
N SER A 287 -13.98 -9.98 -7.96
CA SER A 287 -14.75 -10.55 -9.07
C SER A 287 -15.03 -9.52 -10.15
N LYS A 288 -15.43 -8.29 -9.77
CA LYS A 288 -15.61 -7.19 -10.72
C LYS A 288 -14.32 -6.89 -11.50
N LYS A 289 -13.18 -6.81 -10.81
CA LYS A 289 -11.90 -6.50 -11.44
C LYS A 289 -11.36 -7.61 -12.32
N ILE A 290 -11.60 -8.87 -11.97
CA ILE A 290 -11.29 -10.01 -12.84
C ILE A 290 -12.03 -9.90 -14.17
N LEU A 291 -13.32 -9.56 -14.14
CA LEU A 291 -14.10 -9.34 -15.36
C LEU A 291 -13.61 -8.15 -16.18
N GLU A 292 -13.30 -7.02 -15.54
CA GLU A 292 -12.80 -5.80 -16.21
C GLU A 292 -11.45 -6.05 -16.91
N THR A 293 -10.54 -6.75 -16.25
CA THR A 293 -9.17 -6.95 -16.74
C THR A 293 -8.98 -8.19 -17.62
N GLY A 294 -9.93 -9.14 -17.57
CA GLY A 294 -9.81 -10.45 -18.22
C GLY A 294 -8.73 -11.34 -17.62
N ALA A 295 -8.50 -11.26 -16.30
CA ALA A 295 -7.56 -12.13 -15.61
C ALA A 295 -7.99 -13.60 -15.72
N THR A 296 -7.07 -14.49 -16.06
CA THR A 296 -7.31 -15.93 -16.28
C THR A 296 -6.67 -16.82 -15.22
N SER A 297 -5.83 -16.26 -14.37
CA SER A 297 -5.17 -16.96 -13.27
C SER A 297 -4.87 -16.01 -12.11
N VAL A 298 -4.53 -16.58 -10.95
CA VAL A 298 -4.21 -15.83 -9.73
C VAL A 298 -2.89 -16.29 -9.15
N ILE A 299 -2.05 -15.33 -8.81
CA ILE A 299 -0.89 -15.54 -7.93
C ILE A 299 -1.25 -14.93 -6.58
N TRP A 300 -1.33 -15.79 -5.56
CA TRP A 300 -1.65 -15.42 -4.19
C TRP A 300 -0.36 -15.47 -3.35
N ARG A 301 0.26 -14.31 -3.11
CA ARG A 301 1.53 -14.20 -2.38
C ARG A 301 1.32 -13.63 -0.98
N SER A 302 1.53 -14.46 0.04
CA SER A 302 1.59 -14.01 1.42
C SER A 302 3.04 -13.80 1.86
N VAL A 303 3.29 -12.79 2.68
CA VAL A 303 4.52 -12.77 3.48
C VAL A 303 4.40 -13.84 4.58
N ARG A 304 5.52 -14.48 4.92
CA ARG A 304 5.55 -15.51 5.95
C ARG A 304 4.97 -14.98 7.26
N TYR A 305 4.17 -15.81 7.92
CA TYR A 305 3.39 -15.49 9.13
C TYR A 305 2.35 -14.36 8.97
N CYS A 306 1.94 -14.00 7.75
CA CYS A 306 0.76 -13.19 7.55
C CYS A 306 -0.51 -14.04 7.70
N ASP A 307 -1.06 -14.05 8.91
CA ASP A 307 -2.31 -14.72 9.27
C ASP A 307 -3.47 -14.38 8.32
N LEU A 308 -3.71 -13.10 8.06
CA LEU A 308 -4.84 -12.61 7.28
C LEU A 308 -4.90 -13.21 5.87
N TRP A 309 -3.78 -13.18 5.13
CA TRP A 309 -3.75 -13.64 3.74
C TRP A 309 -3.52 -15.15 3.64
N ASN A 310 -2.83 -15.77 4.61
CA ASN A 310 -2.64 -17.22 4.61
C ASN A 310 -3.92 -17.98 4.96
N ILE A 311 -4.65 -17.55 6.00
CA ILE A 311 -5.91 -18.21 6.39
C ILE A 311 -6.96 -18.08 5.29
N GLU A 312 -7.03 -16.91 4.63
CA GLU A 312 -8.06 -16.64 3.64
C GLU A 312 -7.81 -17.34 2.28
N ALA A 313 -6.62 -17.90 2.04
CA ALA A 313 -6.25 -18.47 0.74
C ALA A 313 -7.19 -19.61 0.30
N GLN A 314 -7.66 -20.46 1.22
CA GLN A 314 -8.58 -21.56 0.87
C GLN A 314 -9.97 -21.07 0.45
N ARG A 315 -10.53 -20.12 1.20
CA ARG A 315 -11.80 -19.48 0.84
C ARG A 315 -11.67 -18.71 -0.47
N ALA A 316 -10.55 -18.03 -0.68
CA ALA A 316 -10.28 -17.31 -1.92
C ALA A 316 -10.25 -18.23 -3.14
N LYS A 317 -9.65 -19.44 -3.03
CA LYS A 317 -9.70 -20.45 -4.12
C LYS A 317 -11.12 -20.83 -4.49
N GLN A 318 -11.99 -21.02 -3.50
CA GLN A 318 -13.38 -21.42 -3.72
C GLN A 318 -14.20 -20.32 -4.38
N ILE A 319 -14.01 -19.05 -3.99
CA ILE A 319 -14.82 -17.93 -4.48
C ILE A 319 -14.33 -17.38 -5.82
N ILE A 320 -13.01 -17.25 -6.01
CA ILE A 320 -12.45 -16.63 -7.22
C ILE A 320 -12.56 -17.56 -8.45
N ASN A 321 -12.57 -18.88 -8.23
CA ASN A 321 -12.77 -19.89 -9.29
C ASN A 321 -11.88 -19.72 -10.54
N LEU A 322 -10.62 -19.31 -10.31
CA LEU A 322 -9.55 -19.31 -11.31
C LEU A 322 -8.40 -20.19 -10.82
N PRO A 323 -7.58 -20.77 -11.72
CA PRO A 323 -6.33 -21.41 -11.34
C PRO A 323 -5.50 -20.49 -10.44
N MET A 324 -5.09 -20.97 -9.27
CA MET A 324 -4.44 -20.16 -8.26
C MET A 324 -3.17 -20.81 -7.70
N LEU A 325 -2.04 -20.11 -7.82
CA LEU A 325 -0.79 -20.45 -7.16
C LEU A 325 -0.69 -19.72 -5.82
N VAL A 326 -0.61 -20.46 -4.71
CA VAL A 326 -0.40 -19.88 -3.37
C VAL A 326 1.07 -19.97 -2.99
N LEU A 327 1.67 -18.83 -2.71
CA LEU A 327 3.06 -18.67 -2.29
C LEU A 327 3.11 -18.05 -0.90
N ASP A 328 3.67 -18.76 0.07
CA ASP A 328 4.04 -18.21 1.38
C ASP A 328 5.55 -17.98 1.39
N MET A 329 5.97 -16.71 1.45
CA MET A 329 7.34 -16.29 1.18
C MET A 329 7.87 -15.34 2.25
N ASN A 330 9.12 -15.51 2.66
CA ASN A 330 9.87 -14.43 3.32
C ASN A 330 10.67 -13.64 2.27
N TYR A 331 11.43 -12.61 2.68
CA TYR A 331 12.16 -11.79 1.71
C TYR A 331 13.39 -12.48 1.12
N SER A 332 13.90 -13.55 1.76
CA SER A 332 14.95 -14.41 1.16
C SER A 332 14.43 -15.32 0.05
N ASP A 333 13.11 -15.58 0.00
CA ASP A 333 12.52 -16.51 -0.96
C ASP A 333 12.29 -15.90 -2.36
N THR A 334 12.33 -14.56 -2.48
CA THR A 334 11.97 -13.79 -3.69
C THR A 334 12.75 -14.21 -4.94
N CYS A 335 14.04 -14.51 -4.79
CA CYS A 335 14.90 -14.97 -5.89
C CYS A 335 15.34 -16.43 -5.73
N SER A 336 14.62 -17.23 -4.93
CA SER A 336 15.00 -18.62 -4.70
C SER A 336 14.66 -19.50 -5.90
N PRO A 337 15.48 -20.51 -6.24
CA PRO A 337 15.16 -21.51 -7.27
C PRO A 337 13.82 -22.20 -7.02
N ARG A 338 13.49 -22.43 -5.74
CA ARG A 338 12.21 -23.02 -5.32
C ARG A 338 11.01 -22.18 -5.77
N THR A 339 11.07 -20.86 -5.61
CA THR A 339 9.99 -19.98 -6.06
C THR A 339 9.89 -19.99 -7.58
N ALA A 340 11.02 -19.90 -8.28
CA ALA A 340 11.08 -19.89 -9.74
C ALA A 340 10.44 -21.16 -10.35
N THR A 341 10.85 -22.34 -9.91
CA THR A 341 10.31 -23.62 -10.41
C THR A 341 8.80 -23.74 -10.17
N ARG A 342 8.28 -23.24 -9.04
CA ARG A 342 6.83 -23.27 -8.76
C ARG A 342 6.05 -22.32 -9.67
N VAL A 343 6.61 -21.15 -9.96
CA VAL A 343 6.00 -20.17 -10.88
C VAL A 343 6.00 -20.71 -12.31
N GLU A 344 7.10 -21.31 -12.76
CA GLU A 344 7.22 -21.95 -14.08
C GLU A 344 6.26 -23.12 -14.23
N ALA A 345 6.26 -24.07 -13.28
CA ALA A 345 5.34 -25.20 -13.30
C ALA A 345 3.87 -24.75 -13.30
N PHE A 346 3.54 -23.69 -12.55
CA PHE A 346 2.20 -23.12 -12.60
C PHE A 346 1.88 -22.53 -13.96
N ARG A 347 2.81 -21.78 -14.58
CA ARG A 347 2.62 -21.23 -15.93
C ARG A 347 2.34 -22.32 -16.96
N GLU A 348 3.08 -23.43 -16.90
CA GLU A 348 2.93 -24.58 -17.79
C GLU A 348 1.60 -25.31 -17.59
N SER A 349 1.07 -25.33 -16.37
CA SER A 349 -0.23 -25.94 -16.06
C SER A 349 -1.43 -25.16 -16.58
N LEU A 350 -1.26 -23.88 -16.95
CA LEU A 350 -2.36 -23.04 -17.44
C LEU A 350 -2.70 -23.36 -18.90
N PRO A 351 -3.99 -23.30 -19.29
CA PRO A 351 -4.39 -23.43 -20.69
C PRO A 351 -3.65 -22.44 -21.59
N GLN A 352 -3.37 -22.83 -22.84
CA GLN A 352 -2.65 -22.01 -23.82
C GLN A 352 -3.34 -20.70 -24.18
#